data_AF-A0A3S0D9E3-F1
#
_entry.id   AF-A0A3S0D9E3-F1
#
_cell.length_a   1.000
_cell.length_b   1.000
_cell.length_c   1.000
_cell.angle_alpha   90.00
_cell.angle_beta   90.00
_cell.angle_gamma   90.00
#
_symmetry.space_group_name_H-M   'P 1'
#
loop_
_entity.id
_entity.type
_entity.pdbx_description
1 polymer ?
#
loop_
_entity_poly.entity_id
_entity_poly.type
_entity_poly.pdbx_seq_one_letter_code
_entity_poly.pdbx_strand_id
1 'polypeptide(L)'
;MTAPSHISKLKIETIVALVTVSLLGSAISAAAREPNYVIFSFQTSGGFAPPGKNIGEPTEDVWDAEERRLVEQLRQEFGEQRPGHQQHIGFSVDLTPTLNVSPEQLKTEVKLALDLAELNNIPVLFHLDDQHFWWQSPELSRSADMVEWSDFPKKGQTHGPVVPNYWLNWGTPVAVYPAPPPCFACGAFREALSKRLEIVASLTVPRLSAWRKQGKEYLLAGVVAGNETQVPDFSHGYPGYTGVGEAVGVNKAQNPPPVVRMSPGEMVPIGYHSLYAMGYNWDSLQRLARAQNKSLDQTVKQLFDKVAHDYAEFQAQTLNAAGLPKSLIYTHFTSANHSVNESANAPPSAGRPGSNNLAPPISSAINAYSRPGFTVVHDGVDLDALEAQLKNAHAPEDGRSWAVVESYISTGQPGLPQTQQQYEEYLGGLFSHGAKLVNVLGWNIPSGEPFAVRGSAAVPVVKKWLAGANLPPTWHRSKAAEETKESMQAEFKALQKVAADAVARGCDPRQVQALIDSFNKECTPLAKTGHLPEARAIIERTIARLRAL
;
A
#
# COMPACT_ATOMS: atom_id res chain seq x y z
N MET A 1 81.70 -4.10 -40.88
CA MET A 1 80.64 -3.08 -41.00
C MET A 1 79.38 -3.67 -40.40
N THR A 2 79.08 -3.25 -39.18
CA THR A 2 77.96 -3.71 -38.34
C THR A 2 76.91 -2.60 -38.29
N ALA A 3 75.67 -2.94 -38.64
CA ALA A 3 74.50 -2.08 -38.44
C ALA A 3 73.75 -2.51 -37.17
N PRO A 4 73.31 -1.61 -36.27
CA PRO A 4 72.53 -1.97 -35.10
C PRO A 4 71.03 -1.88 -35.33
N SER A 5 70.32 -2.81 -34.70
CA SER A 5 68.87 -2.99 -34.68
C SER A 5 68.15 -1.96 -33.80
N HIS A 6 67.37 -1.07 -34.41
CA HIS A 6 66.49 -0.09 -33.75
C HIS A 6 65.02 -0.56 -33.68
N ILE A 7 64.78 -1.82 -33.31
CA ILE A 7 63.41 -2.35 -33.10
C ILE A 7 63.36 -3.02 -31.73
N SER A 8 63.18 -2.26 -30.65
CA SER A 8 62.82 -2.87 -29.35
C SER A 8 62.17 -1.95 -28.31
N LYS A 9 62.18 -0.62 -28.43
CA LYS A 9 61.54 0.26 -27.43
C LYS A 9 60.11 0.72 -27.78
N LEU A 10 59.85 1.08 -29.04
CA LEU A 10 58.54 1.65 -29.43
C LEU A 10 57.36 0.66 -29.31
N LYS A 11 57.59 -0.65 -29.48
CA LYS A 11 56.49 -1.64 -29.39
C LYS A 11 56.11 -2.01 -27.95
N ILE A 12 57.02 -1.86 -26.98
CA ILE A 12 56.76 -2.24 -25.59
C ILE A 12 55.94 -1.14 -24.90
N GLU A 13 56.22 0.14 -25.15
CA GLU A 13 55.46 1.25 -24.57
C GLU A 13 54.01 1.32 -25.11
N THR A 14 53.79 1.01 -26.40
CA THR A 14 52.44 0.96 -26.97
C THR A 14 51.63 -0.24 -26.45
N ILE A 15 52.26 -1.40 -26.21
CA ILE A 15 51.58 -2.58 -25.65
C ILE A 15 51.28 -2.37 -24.16
N VAL A 16 52.17 -1.75 -23.39
CA VAL A 16 51.91 -1.41 -21.98
C VAL A 16 50.80 -0.35 -21.89
N ALA A 17 50.77 0.66 -22.77
CA ALA A 17 49.67 1.63 -22.81
C ALA A 17 48.32 0.98 -23.18
N LEU A 18 48.28 0.07 -24.17
CA LEU A 18 47.05 -0.65 -24.52
C LEU A 18 46.57 -1.60 -23.40
N VAL A 19 47.48 -2.33 -22.76
CA VAL A 19 47.13 -3.23 -21.64
C VAL A 19 46.68 -2.44 -20.41
N THR A 20 47.27 -1.26 -20.15
CA THR A 20 46.83 -0.38 -19.05
C THR A 20 45.48 0.27 -19.35
N VAL A 21 45.19 0.63 -20.61
CA VAL A 21 43.86 1.12 -21.04
C VAL A 21 42.81 0.01 -21.06
N SER A 22 43.17 -1.25 -21.33
CA SER A 22 42.23 -2.39 -21.24
C SER A 22 42.02 -2.90 -19.80
N LEU A 23 43.00 -2.73 -18.90
CA LEU A 23 42.84 -3.02 -17.47
C LEU A 23 42.10 -1.89 -16.74
N LEU A 24 42.29 -0.63 -17.13
CA LEU A 24 41.46 0.50 -16.69
C LEU A 24 40.06 0.48 -17.35
N GLY A 25 39.96 -0.07 -18.56
CA GLY A 25 38.71 -0.28 -19.30
C GLY A 25 37.82 -1.39 -18.74
N SER A 26 38.41 -2.41 -18.11
CA SER A 26 37.68 -3.44 -17.36
C SER A 26 37.32 -3.00 -15.93
N ALA A 27 37.88 -1.88 -15.45
CA ALA A 27 37.48 -1.19 -14.23
C ALA A 27 36.49 -0.04 -14.51
N ILE A 28 35.97 0.06 -15.74
CA ILE A 28 34.79 0.86 -16.06
C ILE A 28 33.61 0.18 -15.37
N SER A 29 33.29 0.72 -14.20
CA SER A 29 31.95 0.79 -13.62
C SER A 29 31.10 -0.44 -13.95
N ALA A 30 31.27 -1.51 -13.17
CA ALA A 30 30.08 -2.20 -12.71
C ALA A 30 29.27 -1.10 -12.02
N ALA A 31 28.41 -0.41 -12.78
CA ALA A 31 27.56 0.65 -12.28
C ALA A 31 26.95 0.09 -11.01
N ALA A 32 27.34 0.66 -9.86
CA ALA A 32 27.01 0.09 -8.58
C ALA A 32 25.51 -0.15 -8.61
N ARG A 33 25.12 -1.42 -8.62
CA ARG A 33 23.71 -1.77 -8.69
C ARG A 33 23.05 -1.09 -7.50
N GLU A 34 21.87 -0.56 -7.74
CA GLU A 34 21.15 0.10 -6.68
C GLU A 34 20.76 -0.92 -5.60
N PRO A 35 20.88 -0.57 -4.32
CA PRO A 35 20.50 -1.48 -3.24
C PRO A 35 19.03 -1.88 -3.31
N ASN A 36 18.78 -3.14 -3.02
CA ASN A 36 17.45 -3.67 -2.76
C ASN A 36 17.20 -3.73 -1.25
N TYR A 37 15.96 -3.48 -0.84
CA TYR A 37 15.57 -3.44 0.57
C TYR A 37 14.46 -4.43 0.89
N VAL A 38 14.61 -5.14 2.01
CA VAL A 38 13.47 -5.69 2.76
C VAL A 38 13.29 -4.85 4.01
N ILE A 39 12.12 -4.25 4.17
CA ILE A 39 11.80 -3.37 5.28
C ILE A 39 10.77 -4.06 6.17
N PHE A 40 11.01 -4.05 7.48
CA PHE A 40 10.08 -4.56 8.46
C PHE A 40 9.39 -3.40 9.18
N SER A 41 8.09 -3.27 8.96
CA SER A 41 7.33 -2.13 9.47
C SER A 41 6.86 -2.41 10.89
N PHE A 42 7.01 -1.40 11.74
CA PHE A 42 6.41 -1.41 13.05
C PHE A 42 4.99 -0.86 12.89
N GLN A 43 3.97 -1.66 13.18
CA GLN A 43 2.62 -1.12 13.27
C GLN A 43 2.58 -0.18 14.47
N THR A 44 2.78 1.11 14.22
CA THR A 44 2.76 2.14 15.24
C THR A 44 1.32 2.59 15.51
N SER A 45 1.15 3.24 16.66
CA SER A 45 -0.11 3.79 17.21
C SER A 45 -0.85 4.78 16.30
N GLY A 46 -0.23 5.26 15.22
CA GLY A 46 -0.80 6.23 14.29
C GLY A 46 -1.91 5.67 13.39
N GLY A 47 -1.82 4.39 12.99
CA GLY A 47 -2.84 3.70 12.19
C GLY A 47 -3.51 2.51 12.89
N PHE A 48 -2.87 1.98 13.94
CA PHE A 48 -3.37 0.89 14.76
C PHE A 48 -2.93 1.14 16.21
N ALA A 49 -3.84 1.63 17.05
CA ALA A 49 -3.49 1.91 18.44
C ALA A 49 -3.10 0.61 19.18
N PRO A 50 -2.12 0.67 20.10
CA PRO A 50 -1.88 -0.40 21.04
C PRO A 50 -3.19 -0.75 21.78
N PRO A 51 -3.38 -2.02 22.19
CA PRO A 51 -4.52 -2.39 23.02
C PRO A 51 -4.62 -1.45 24.23
N GLY A 52 -5.72 -0.71 24.35
CA GLY A 52 -5.91 0.25 25.45
C GLY A 52 -5.85 1.73 25.05
N LYS A 53 -5.40 2.10 23.84
CA LYS A 53 -5.28 3.50 23.39
C LYS A 53 -6.15 3.80 22.18
N ASN A 54 -6.49 5.07 21.95
CA ASN A 54 -7.17 5.50 20.73
C ASN A 54 -6.14 5.71 19.60
N ILE A 55 -6.55 5.52 18.34
CA ILE A 55 -5.66 5.79 17.19
C ILE A 55 -5.30 7.26 17.16
N GLY A 56 -4.03 7.56 16.90
CA GLY A 56 -3.54 8.93 16.75
C GLY A 56 -3.37 9.70 18.06
N GLU A 57 -3.66 9.14 19.25
CA GLU A 57 -3.32 9.83 20.50
C GLU A 57 -1.79 10.02 20.62
N PRO A 58 -1.29 11.24 20.84
CA PRO A 58 0.13 11.50 21.06
C PRO A 58 0.61 10.70 22.27
N THR A 59 1.67 9.90 22.10
CA THR A 59 2.31 9.20 23.23
C THR A 59 3.71 9.77 23.43
N GLU A 60 3.79 10.97 24.02
CA GLU A 60 5.05 11.72 24.13
C GLU A 60 6.19 10.96 24.86
N ASP A 61 5.88 9.97 25.71
CA ASP A 61 6.90 9.31 26.56
C ASP A 61 7.19 7.83 26.25
N VAL A 62 6.35 7.14 25.48
CA VAL A 62 6.47 5.67 25.26
C VAL A 62 7.23 5.34 23.97
N TRP A 63 7.21 6.27 23.01
CA TRP A 63 7.66 6.11 21.63
C TRP A 63 9.19 6.12 21.46
N ASP A 64 9.94 6.47 22.50
CA ASP A 64 11.41 6.49 22.41
C ASP A 64 12.00 5.13 22.79
N ALA A 65 11.44 4.45 23.80
CA ALA A 65 12.01 3.22 24.35
C ALA A 65 11.60 1.98 23.55
N GLU A 66 10.36 1.92 23.07
CA GLU A 66 9.87 0.76 22.32
C GLU A 66 10.49 0.68 20.93
N GLU A 67 10.56 1.77 20.19
CA GLU A 67 11.15 1.89 18.86
C GLU A 67 12.65 1.54 18.92
N ARG A 68 13.37 2.07 19.91
CA ARG A 68 14.76 1.67 20.20
C ARG A 68 14.87 0.16 20.38
N ARG A 69 13.99 -0.44 21.19
CA ARG A 69 13.97 -1.89 21.42
C ARG A 69 13.67 -2.67 20.14
N LEU A 70 12.73 -2.21 19.30
CA LEU A 70 12.33 -2.89 18.06
C LEU A 70 13.43 -2.84 17.00
N VAL A 71 14.09 -1.69 16.81
CA VAL A 71 15.24 -1.55 15.92
C VAL A 71 16.42 -2.39 16.42
N GLU A 72 16.68 -2.39 17.72
CA GLU A 72 17.71 -3.25 18.32
C GLU A 72 17.40 -4.73 18.12
N GLN A 73 16.13 -5.15 18.22
CA GLN A 73 15.71 -6.51 17.92
C GLN A 73 15.96 -6.89 16.46
N LEU A 74 15.68 -5.99 15.51
CA LEU A 74 16.03 -6.21 14.10
C LEU A 74 17.54 -6.36 13.92
N ARG A 75 18.33 -5.50 14.57
CA ARG A 75 19.79 -5.57 14.54
C ARG A 75 20.30 -6.89 15.12
N GLN A 76 19.71 -7.38 16.21
CA GLN A 76 20.06 -8.68 16.80
C GLN A 76 19.68 -9.85 15.89
N GLU A 77 18.54 -9.76 15.20
CA GLU A 77 18.07 -10.84 14.32
C GLU A 77 18.88 -10.94 13.02
N PHE A 78 19.19 -9.81 12.38
CA PHE A 78 19.77 -9.74 11.03
C PHE A 78 21.20 -9.20 10.97
N GLY A 79 21.72 -8.64 12.07
CA GLY A 79 23.00 -7.95 12.10
C GLY A 79 22.97 -6.54 11.51
N GLU A 80 24.11 -5.84 11.62
CA GLU A 80 24.30 -4.51 11.04
C GLU A 80 24.44 -4.55 9.52
N GLN A 81 23.90 -3.55 8.84
CA GLN A 81 23.98 -3.42 7.39
C GLN A 81 25.28 -2.71 6.97
N ARG A 82 25.88 -3.05 5.82
CA ARG A 82 27.23 -2.57 5.48
C ARG A 82 27.27 -1.77 4.18
N PRO A 83 28.16 -0.76 4.07
CA PRO A 83 28.43 -0.09 2.82
C PRO A 83 28.76 -1.07 1.68
N GLY A 84 28.28 -0.77 0.46
CA GLY A 84 28.60 -1.52 -0.75
C GLY A 84 27.88 -2.86 -0.92
N HIS A 85 27.10 -3.31 0.07
CA HIS A 85 26.19 -4.44 -0.11
C HIS A 85 25.01 -4.04 -1.01
N GLN A 86 24.42 -5.04 -1.67
CA GLN A 86 23.31 -4.85 -2.62
C GLN A 86 21.95 -5.17 -1.99
N GLN A 87 21.95 -5.75 -0.80
CA GLN A 87 20.78 -6.26 -0.11
C GLN A 87 20.85 -5.74 1.30
N HIS A 88 19.79 -5.07 1.72
CA HIS A 88 19.70 -4.49 3.05
C HIS A 88 18.38 -4.82 3.72
N ILE A 89 18.44 -4.97 5.05
CA ILE A 89 17.26 -5.09 5.91
C ILE A 89 17.09 -3.80 6.69
N GLY A 90 15.90 -3.21 6.64
CA GLY A 90 15.59 -1.97 7.34
C GLY A 90 14.32 -2.05 8.17
N PHE A 91 13.94 -0.91 8.73
CA PHE A 91 12.66 -0.73 9.42
C PHE A 91 11.88 0.42 8.80
N SER A 92 10.55 0.38 8.95
CA SER A 92 9.68 1.50 8.61
C SER A 92 9.07 2.10 9.87
N VAL A 93 9.03 3.43 9.92
CA VAL A 93 8.06 4.15 10.74
C VAL A 93 6.76 4.16 9.94
N ASP A 94 5.95 3.13 10.17
CA ASP A 94 4.81 2.82 9.31
C ASP A 94 3.64 3.78 9.54
N LEU A 95 3.01 4.19 8.44
CA LEU A 95 1.77 4.99 8.40
C LEU A 95 1.81 6.21 9.33
N THR A 96 2.89 6.99 9.31
CA THR A 96 2.99 8.24 10.06
C THR A 96 1.85 9.17 9.63
N PRO A 97 0.87 9.45 10.53
CA PRO A 97 -0.33 10.18 10.18
C PRO A 97 0.03 11.67 10.11
N THR A 98 0.54 12.07 8.95
CA THR A 98 1.35 13.27 8.70
C THR A 98 0.58 14.55 9.00
N LEU A 99 -0.75 14.51 8.83
CA LEU A 99 -1.67 15.60 9.14
C LEU A 99 -2.39 15.43 10.50
N ASN A 100 -2.22 14.31 11.19
CA ASN A 100 -2.83 14.07 12.51
C ASN A 100 -1.91 14.47 13.66
N VAL A 101 -0.61 14.63 13.40
CA VAL A 101 0.38 15.07 14.40
C VAL A 101 0.76 16.54 14.21
N SER A 102 1.20 17.17 15.29
CA SER A 102 1.73 18.53 15.21
C SER A 102 3.03 18.58 14.36
N PRO A 103 3.38 19.72 13.76
CA PRO A 103 4.64 19.86 13.02
C PRO A 103 5.88 19.51 13.87
N GLU A 104 5.86 19.81 15.17
CA GLU A 104 6.99 19.55 16.06
C GLU A 104 7.07 18.09 16.50
N GLN A 105 5.93 17.43 16.66
CA GLN A 105 5.89 15.99 16.83
C GLN A 105 6.43 15.29 15.58
N LEU A 106 5.96 15.65 14.37
CA LEU A 106 6.49 15.09 13.12
C LEU A 106 8.02 15.26 12.99
N LYS A 107 8.56 16.44 13.33
CA LYS A 107 10.01 16.66 13.37
C LYS A 107 10.72 15.72 14.33
N THR A 108 10.18 15.56 15.53
CA THR A 108 10.73 14.70 16.57
C THR A 108 10.73 13.25 16.10
N GLU A 109 9.63 12.80 15.51
CA GLU A 109 9.47 11.42 15.05
C GLU A 109 10.43 11.08 13.90
N VAL A 110 10.51 11.93 12.89
CA VAL A 110 11.44 11.77 11.76
C VAL A 110 12.89 11.81 12.24
N LYS A 111 13.22 12.74 13.13
CA LYS A 111 14.58 12.85 13.68
C LYS A 111 14.97 11.60 14.47
N LEU A 112 14.09 11.11 15.34
CA LEU A 112 14.34 9.90 16.12
C LEU A 112 14.64 8.72 15.20
N ALA A 113 13.82 8.49 14.17
CA ALA A 113 14.01 7.39 13.24
C ALA A 113 15.34 7.48 12.48
N LEU A 114 15.73 8.69 12.02
CA LEU A 114 17.05 8.91 11.41
C LEU A 114 18.19 8.62 12.39
N ASP A 115 18.07 9.04 13.64
CA ASP A 115 19.08 8.79 14.68
C ASP A 115 19.17 7.30 15.02
N LEU A 116 18.05 6.58 15.05
CA LEU A 116 18.03 5.12 15.24
C LEU A 116 18.67 4.38 14.08
N ALA A 117 18.41 4.81 12.84
CA ALA A 117 19.02 4.23 11.65
C ALA A 117 20.55 4.36 11.68
N GLU A 118 21.04 5.54 12.06
CA GLU A 118 22.49 5.81 12.18
C GLU A 118 23.13 5.06 13.34
N LEU A 119 22.50 5.06 14.52
CA LEU A 119 23.03 4.41 15.71
C LEU A 119 23.14 2.89 15.54
N ASN A 120 22.15 2.27 14.90
CA ASN A 120 22.06 0.82 14.76
C ASN A 120 22.60 0.31 13.43
N ASN A 121 22.93 1.23 12.51
CA ASN A 121 23.35 0.90 11.16
C ASN A 121 22.34 0.02 10.41
N ILE A 122 21.05 0.38 10.56
CA ILE A 122 19.89 -0.28 9.94
C ILE A 122 19.13 0.79 9.14
N PRO A 123 18.87 0.60 7.84
CA PRO A 123 18.10 1.53 7.02
C PRO A 123 16.71 1.85 7.55
N VAL A 124 16.27 3.08 7.29
CA VAL A 124 14.91 3.55 7.58
C VAL A 124 14.13 3.86 6.30
N LEU A 125 12.87 3.47 6.30
CA LEU A 125 11.82 3.89 5.38
C LEU A 125 10.84 4.79 6.15
N PHE A 126 10.41 5.89 5.55
CA PHE A 126 9.26 6.66 6.05
C PHE A 126 8.03 6.32 5.23
N HIS A 127 6.96 5.87 5.87
CA HIS A 127 5.69 5.62 5.20
C HIS A 127 4.65 6.60 5.71
N LEU A 128 4.25 7.55 4.87
CA LEU A 128 3.40 8.68 5.26
C LEU A 128 1.93 8.36 4.98
N ASP A 129 1.05 8.66 5.93
CA ASP A 129 -0.40 8.71 5.73
C ASP A 129 -0.88 10.16 5.78
N ASP A 130 -1.49 10.60 4.68
CA ASP A 130 -1.93 11.98 4.45
C ASP A 130 -3.43 12.09 4.13
N GLN A 131 -4.16 10.97 4.12
CA GLN A 131 -5.55 10.96 3.63
C GLN A 131 -6.53 10.21 4.53
N HIS A 132 -6.07 9.23 5.32
CA HIS A 132 -6.95 8.45 6.16
C HIS A 132 -7.04 9.05 7.55
N PHE A 133 -5.89 9.33 8.18
CA PHE A 133 -5.84 9.75 9.57
C PHE A 133 -5.45 11.23 9.68
N TRP A 134 -6.43 12.13 9.78
CA TRP A 134 -6.19 13.58 9.88
C TRP A 134 -7.26 14.36 10.67
N TRP A 135 -8.12 13.68 11.44
CA TRP A 135 -9.20 14.33 12.21
C TRP A 135 -8.69 15.17 13.40
N GLN A 136 -7.45 14.99 13.84
CA GLN A 136 -6.84 15.83 14.88
C GLN A 136 -6.40 17.20 14.37
N SER A 137 -6.56 17.45 13.06
CA SER A 137 -6.51 18.77 12.45
C SER A 137 -7.94 19.29 12.19
N PRO A 138 -8.70 19.74 13.22
CA PRO A 138 -10.07 20.21 13.07
C PRO A 138 -10.18 21.44 12.16
N GLU A 139 -9.14 22.25 12.07
CA GLU A 139 -9.04 23.39 11.15
C GLU A 139 -9.07 22.96 9.68
N LEU A 140 -8.56 21.78 9.37
CA LEU A 140 -8.56 21.23 8.02
C LEU A 140 -9.80 20.37 7.79
N SER A 141 -10.07 19.42 8.68
CA SER A 141 -11.15 18.41 8.54
C SER A 141 -12.57 18.94 8.69
N ARG A 142 -12.79 20.15 9.25
CA ARG A 142 -14.14 20.76 9.34
C ARG A 142 -14.41 21.79 8.26
N SER A 143 -13.44 22.09 7.41
CA SER A 143 -13.59 23.08 6.35
C SER A 143 -14.22 22.43 5.12
N ALA A 144 -15.42 22.89 4.73
CA ALA A 144 -16.05 22.48 3.47
C ALA A 144 -15.15 22.76 2.24
N ASP A 145 -14.22 23.70 2.38
CA ASP A 145 -13.25 24.09 1.36
C ASP A 145 -12.02 23.16 1.31
N MET A 146 -11.87 22.19 2.21
CA MET A 146 -10.73 21.26 2.23
C MET A 146 -11.12 19.78 2.15
N VAL A 147 -12.41 19.48 2.11
CA VAL A 147 -12.95 18.12 2.16
C VAL A 147 -13.74 17.81 0.90
N GLU A 148 -13.90 16.53 0.59
CA GLU A 148 -14.64 16.11 -0.60
C GLU A 148 -16.15 16.27 -0.47
N TRP A 149 -16.75 16.44 -1.65
CA TRP A 149 -18.19 16.51 -1.83
C TRP A 149 -18.70 15.31 -2.61
N SER A 150 -19.99 15.02 -2.43
CA SER A 150 -20.71 13.98 -3.17
C SER A 150 -21.38 14.46 -4.45
N ASP A 151 -21.41 15.78 -4.69
CA ASP A 151 -21.95 16.41 -5.90
C ASP A 151 -21.38 17.84 -6.06
N PHE A 152 -21.56 18.45 -7.24
CA PHE A 152 -21.25 19.86 -7.47
C PHE A 152 -22.20 20.80 -6.70
N PRO A 153 -21.76 22.05 -6.41
CA PRO A 153 -22.62 23.06 -5.80
C PRO A 153 -23.85 23.35 -6.68
N LYS A 154 -25.04 23.45 -6.06
CA LYS A 154 -26.22 23.96 -6.76
C LYS A 154 -26.13 25.48 -6.92
N LYS A 155 -26.95 26.04 -7.81
CA LYS A 155 -27.00 27.50 -8.02
C LYS A 155 -27.21 28.24 -6.69
N GLY A 156 -26.31 29.15 -6.37
CA GLY A 156 -26.34 29.94 -5.13
C GLY A 156 -25.65 29.28 -3.92
N GLN A 157 -25.11 28.07 -4.08
CA GLN A 157 -24.28 27.41 -3.07
C GLN A 157 -22.80 27.63 -3.39
N THR A 158 -21.98 27.73 -2.35
CA THR A 158 -20.51 27.86 -2.47
C THR A 158 -19.79 26.52 -2.46
N HIS A 159 -20.44 25.47 -1.96
CA HIS A 159 -19.92 24.10 -1.90
C HIS A 159 -21.01 23.08 -2.21
N GLY A 160 -20.60 21.88 -2.62
CA GLY A 160 -21.47 20.71 -2.73
C GLY A 160 -21.77 20.08 -1.36
N PRO A 161 -22.60 19.03 -1.29
CA PRO A 161 -22.82 18.30 -0.04
C PRO A 161 -21.53 17.62 0.43
N VAL A 162 -21.07 17.93 1.64
CA VAL A 162 -19.86 17.34 2.24
C VAL A 162 -20.10 15.88 2.61
N VAL A 163 -19.11 15.04 2.32
CA VAL A 163 -19.12 13.64 2.75
C VAL A 163 -18.51 13.57 4.15
N PRO A 164 -19.24 13.09 5.17
CA PRO A 164 -18.82 13.27 6.56
C PRO A 164 -17.66 12.36 6.98
N ASN A 165 -17.53 11.15 6.40
CA ASN A 165 -16.51 10.19 6.82
C ASN A 165 -15.88 9.47 5.64
N TYR A 166 -14.60 9.15 5.80
CA TYR A 166 -13.87 8.21 4.95
C TYR A 166 -14.01 6.78 5.46
N TRP A 167 -14.18 5.82 4.55
CA TRP A 167 -14.36 4.40 4.85
C TRP A 167 -13.26 3.54 4.21
N LEU A 168 -12.66 2.65 5.00
CA LEU A 168 -11.58 1.72 4.64
C LEU A 168 -11.95 0.25 4.87
N ASN A 169 -11.43 -0.67 4.05
CA ASN A 169 -11.74 -2.09 4.18
C ASN A 169 -10.47 -2.91 4.29
N TRP A 170 -10.11 -3.23 5.53
CA TRP A 170 -8.96 -4.08 5.86
C TRP A 170 -9.41 -5.47 6.33
N GLY A 171 -10.35 -6.06 5.59
CA GLY A 171 -10.99 -7.34 5.92
C GLY A 171 -12.26 -7.22 6.79
N THR A 172 -12.52 -6.03 7.32
CA THR A 172 -13.79 -5.59 7.90
C THR A 172 -13.97 -4.12 7.53
N PRO A 173 -15.19 -3.63 7.26
CA PRO A 173 -15.42 -2.20 7.09
C PRO A 173 -14.98 -1.40 8.31
N VAL A 174 -14.23 -0.34 8.08
CA VAL A 174 -13.73 0.60 9.08
C VAL A 174 -14.15 1.99 8.64
N ALA A 175 -14.70 2.75 9.56
CA ALA A 175 -14.82 4.18 9.37
C ALA A 175 -13.69 4.88 10.10
N VAL A 176 -13.03 5.81 9.41
CA VAL A 176 -12.02 6.66 10.01
C VAL A 176 -12.71 7.91 10.54
N TYR A 177 -13.37 7.77 11.69
CA TYR A 177 -14.12 8.87 12.30
C TYR A 177 -13.20 9.83 13.07
N PRO A 178 -13.55 11.12 13.16
CA PRO A 178 -14.45 11.88 12.28
C PRO A 178 -13.65 12.61 11.19
N ALA A 179 -13.00 11.87 10.28
CA ALA A 179 -12.27 12.46 9.17
C ALA A 179 -13.09 12.34 7.88
N PRO A 180 -13.64 13.44 7.34
CA PRO A 180 -14.12 13.43 5.96
C PRO A 180 -12.94 13.16 5.00
N PRO A 181 -13.19 12.68 3.78
CA PRO A 181 -12.15 12.57 2.76
C PRO A 181 -11.57 13.96 2.43
N PRO A 182 -10.24 14.13 2.32
CA PRO A 182 -9.67 15.40 1.92
C PRO A 182 -9.87 15.68 0.42
N CYS A 183 -10.02 16.94 0.06
CA CYS A 183 -10.06 17.38 -1.34
C CYS A 183 -8.65 17.44 -1.94
N PHE A 184 -8.29 16.41 -2.71
CA PHE A 184 -6.95 16.25 -3.27
C PHE A 184 -6.53 17.32 -4.27
N ALA A 185 -7.46 18.02 -4.92
CA ALA A 185 -7.13 19.13 -5.82
C ALA A 185 -7.23 20.52 -5.14
N CYS A 186 -7.67 20.61 -3.89
CA CYS A 186 -7.76 21.88 -3.19
C CYS A 186 -6.37 22.44 -2.86
N GLY A 187 -6.13 23.70 -3.23
CA GLY A 187 -4.87 24.40 -2.96
C GLY A 187 -4.56 24.52 -1.46
N ALA A 188 -5.56 24.79 -0.62
CA ALA A 188 -5.35 24.98 0.81
C ALA A 188 -4.99 23.66 1.53
N PHE A 189 -5.60 22.54 1.12
CA PHE A 189 -5.22 21.20 1.60
C PHE A 189 -3.79 20.85 1.15
N ARG A 190 -3.47 21.05 -0.14
CA ARG A 190 -2.12 20.82 -0.67
C ARG A 190 -1.07 21.69 0.03
N GLU A 191 -1.36 22.94 0.34
CA GLU A 191 -0.44 23.82 1.09
C GLU A 191 -0.19 23.30 2.52
N ALA A 192 -1.24 22.81 3.20
CA ALA A 192 -1.09 22.24 4.53
C ALA A 192 -0.20 20.98 4.50
N LEU A 193 -0.43 20.10 3.51
CA LEU A 193 0.37 18.90 3.32
C LEU A 193 1.81 19.20 2.87
N SER A 194 2.02 20.16 1.96
CA SER A 194 3.36 20.50 1.47
C SER A 194 4.27 20.94 2.62
N LYS A 195 3.76 21.75 3.55
CA LYS A 195 4.49 22.15 4.77
C LYS A 195 4.91 20.96 5.63
N ARG A 196 4.12 19.87 5.66
CA ARG A 196 4.49 18.64 6.39
C ARG A 196 5.53 17.82 5.62
N LEU A 197 5.39 17.69 4.31
CA LEU A 197 6.37 17.02 3.46
C LEU A 197 7.74 17.74 3.49
N GLU A 198 7.74 19.08 3.51
CA GLU A 198 8.94 19.91 3.66
C GLU A 198 9.65 19.67 5.00
N ILE A 199 8.90 19.42 6.09
CA ILE A 199 9.49 19.03 7.38
C ILE A 199 10.26 17.72 7.23
N VAL A 200 9.64 16.68 6.65
CA VAL A 200 10.28 15.38 6.41
C VAL A 200 11.54 15.56 5.56
N ALA A 201 11.44 16.31 4.46
CA ALA A 201 12.57 16.58 3.56
C ALA A 201 13.70 17.37 4.26
N SER A 202 13.37 18.38 5.08
CA SER A 202 14.34 19.23 5.77
C SER A 202 15.24 18.47 6.74
N LEU A 203 14.79 17.32 7.25
CA LEU A 203 15.54 16.46 8.14
C LEU A 203 16.28 15.35 7.37
N THR A 204 15.61 14.76 6.38
CA THR A 204 16.14 13.63 5.61
C THR A 204 17.23 14.03 4.61
N VAL A 205 17.07 15.15 3.89
CA VAL A 205 18.01 15.56 2.83
C VAL A 205 19.41 15.90 3.38
N PRO A 206 19.56 16.71 4.45
CA PRO A 206 20.87 16.96 5.04
C PRO A 206 21.52 15.69 5.57
N ARG A 207 20.73 14.80 6.19
CA ARG A 207 21.22 13.51 6.71
C ARG A 207 21.70 12.59 5.59
N LEU A 208 20.92 12.45 4.51
CA LEU A 208 21.31 11.71 3.31
C LEU A 208 22.60 12.26 2.69
N SER A 209 22.74 13.58 2.60
CA SER A 209 23.96 14.24 2.11
C SER A 209 25.18 13.90 2.98
N ALA A 210 25.02 13.91 4.31
CA ALA A 210 26.07 13.52 5.24
C ALA A 210 26.42 12.02 5.11
N TRP A 211 25.42 11.14 5.02
CA TRP A 211 25.63 9.71 4.85
C TRP A 211 26.32 9.35 3.54
N ARG A 212 26.00 10.02 2.42
CA ARG A 212 26.71 9.86 1.14
C ARG A 212 28.21 10.10 1.26
N LYS A 213 28.61 11.12 2.02
CA LYS A 213 30.05 11.42 2.27
C LYS A 213 30.74 10.31 3.07
N GLN A 214 29.97 9.48 3.77
CA GLN A 214 30.44 8.37 4.59
C GLN A 214 30.24 7.00 3.91
N GLY A 215 29.69 6.95 2.69
CA GLY A 215 29.28 5.69 2.04
C GLY A 215 28.12 4.97 2.75
N LYS A 216 27.31 5.71 3.51
CA LYS A 216 26.19 5.23 4.32
C LYS A 216 24.82 5.58 3.74
N GLU A 217 24.74 6.00 2.48
CA GLU A 217 23.48 6.41 1.85
C GLU A 217 22.42 5.30 1.82
N TYR A 218 22.84 4.04 1.95
CA TYR A 218 21.94 2.89 2.11
C TYR A 218 21.06 2.98 3.37
N LEU A 219 21.42 3.83 4.35
CA LEU A 219 20.62 4.02 5.55
C LEU A 219 19.27 4.71 5.30
N LEU A 220 19.06 5.31 4.12
CA LEU A 220 17.75 5.78 3.69
C LEU A 220 17.19 4.85 2.61
N ALA A 221 16.25 4.00 2.98
CA ALA A 221 15.54 3.15 2.02
C ALA A 221 14.55 3.97 1.16
N GLY A 222 13.99 5.04 1.73
CA GLY A 222 13.23 6.06 1.01
C GLY A 222 12.08 6.68 1.81
N VAL A 223 11.16 7.29 1.08
CA VAL A 223 9.91 7.87 1.58
C VAL A 223 8.77 7.39 0.68
N VAL A 224 7.78 6.73 1.29
CA VAL A 224 6.50 6.41 0.66
C VAL A 224 5.55 7.57 0.92
N ALA A 225 5.08 8.22 -0.14
CA ALA A 225 4.12 9.31 -0.10
C ALA A 225 2.74 8.80 -0.54
N GLY A 226 1.72 9.06 0.27
CA GLY A 226 0.41 8.42 0.11
C GLY A 226 0.25 7.17 0.98
N ASN A 227 -1.02 6.87 1.26
CA ASN A 227 -1.46 5.58 1.76
C ASN A 227 -2.63 5.07 0.91
N GLU A 228 -2.42 4.05 0.07
CA GLU A 228 -3.44 3.47 -0.82
C GLU A 228 -4.30 4.54 -1.55
N THR A 229 -3.65 5.53 -2.17
CA THR A 229 -4.29 6.72 -2.73
C THR A 229 -5.38 6.38 -3.75
N GLN A 230 -6.60 6.87 -3.50
CA GLN A 230 -7.76 6.64 -4.35
C GLN A 230 -8.83 7.72 -4.14
N VAL A 231 -9.75 7.84 -5.10
CA VAL A 231 -11.00 8.59 -4.94
C VAL A 231 -12.14 7.57 -4.86
N PRO A 232 -12.60 7.22 -3.64
CA PRO A 232 -13.59 6.18 -3.44
C PRO A 232 -14.94 6.42 -4.14
N ASP A 233 -15.63 5.33 -4.43
CA ASP A 233 -17.06 5.33 -4.76
C ASP A 233 -17.79 4.30 -3.89
N PHE A 234 -18.62 4.80 -2.97
CA PHE A 234 -19.37 3.97 -2.04
C PHE A 234 -20.81 3.69 -2.52
N SER A 235 -21.20 4.17 -3.70
CA SER A 235 -22.59 4.09 -4.18
C SER A 235 -23.06 2.70 -4.57
N HIS A 236 -22.15 1.73 -4.73
CA HIS A 236 -22.47 0.38 -5.22
C HIS A 236 -22.27 -0.71 -4.17
N GLY A 237 -22.27 -0.30 -2.90
CA GLY A 237 -22.15 -1.20 -1.77
C GLY A 237 -20.71 -1.42 -1.37
N TYR A 238 -20.49 -1.34 -0.07
CA TYR A 238 -19.19 -1.56 0.54
C TYR A 238 -18.86 -3.06 0.59
N PRO A 239 -17.60 -3.50 0.43
CA PRO A 239 -17.32 -4.93 0.41
C PRO A 239 -17.67 -5.62 1.74
N GLY A 240 -18.61 -6.57 1.69
CA GLY A 240 -19.34 -7.13 2.85
C GLY A 240 -20.85 -6.87 2.80
N TYR A 241 -21.30 -6.00 1.90
CA TYR A 241 -22.70 -5.71 1.63
C TYR A 241 -23.33 -6.81 0.77
N THR A 242 -24.19 -7.64 1.37
CA THR A 242 -24.93 -8.71 0.67
C THR A 242 -26.23 -8.21 0.02
N GLY A 243 -26.46 -6.89 -0.02
CA GLY A 243 -27.69 -6.30 -0.57
C GLY A 243 -28.93 -6.46 0.33
N VAL A 244 -28.78 -6.99 1.56
CA VAL A 244 -29.92 -7.25 2.47
C VAL A 244 -29.71 -6.70 3.90
N GLY A 245 -28.76 -5.78 4.11
CA GLY A 245 -28.50 -5.18 5.44
C GLY A 245 -27.70 -3.89 5.37
N GLU A 246 -27.68 -3.13 6.47
CA GLU A 246 -26.95 -1.85 6.57
C GLU A 246 -25.42 -2.06 6.44
N ALA A 247 -24.70 -1.11 5.83
CA ALA A 247 -23.24 -1.17 5.75
C ALA A 247 -22.65 -0.84 7.14
N VAL A 248 -22.26 -1.89 7.86
CA VAL A 248 -21.73 -1.80 9.24
C VAL A 248 -20.21 -1.89 9.21
N GLY A 249 -19.54 -1.04 9.99
CA GLY A 249 -18.11 -1.13 10.27
C GLY A 249 -17.79 -0.86 11.73
N VAL A 250 -16.51 -0.63 11.99
CA VAL A 250 -16.02 -0.23 13.33
C VAL A 250 -15.35 1.13 13.26
N ASN A 251 -15.56 1.96 14.28
CA ASN A 251 -14.82 3.20 14.44
C ASN A 251 -13.50 2.90 15.14
N LYS A 252 -12.42 2.86 14.38
CA LYS A 252 -11.10 2.57 14.92
C LYS A 252 -10.45 3.74 15.67
N ALA A 253 -10.97 4.95 15.57
CA ALA A 253 -10.46 6.09 16.35
C ALA A 253 -10.82 6.00 17.84
N GLN A 254 -11.65 5.04 18.24
CA GLN A 254 -12.03 4.83 19.64
C GLN A 254 -11.64 3.42 20.10
N ASN A 255 -11.33 3.27 21.39
CA ASN A 255 -11.03 1.99 22.00
C ASN A 255 -11.88 1.75 23.27
N PRO A 256 -12.71 0.68 23.33
CA PRO A 256 -12.95 -0.30 22.27
C PRO A 256 -13.65 0.34 21.06
N PRO A 257 -13.37 -0.13 19.84
CA PRO A 257 -13.93 0.47 18.63
C PRO A 257 -15.43 0.15 18.54
N PRO A 258 -16.32 1.16 18.64
CA PRO A 258 -17.75 0.90 18.57
C PRO A 258 -18.14 0.52 17.14
N VAL A 259 -19.22 -0.26 17.05
CA VAL A 259 -19.88 -0.54 15.78
C VAL A 259 -20.53 0.74 15.26
N VAL A 260 -20.28 1.04 13.99
CA VAL A 260 -20.79 2.23 13.29
C VAL A 260 -21.45 1.81 11.98
N ARG A 261 -22.36 2.65 11.50
CA ARG A 261 -23.15 2.38 10.30
C ARG A 261 -22.90 3.49 9.29
N MET A 262 -22.59 3.10 8.07
CA MET A 262 -22.54 4.02 6.94
C MET A 262 -23.97 4.45 6.62
N SER A 263 -24.22 5.74 6.73
CA SER A 263 -25.51 6.34 6.40
C SER A 263 -25.73 6.34 4.88
N PRO A 264 -26.98 6.41 4.39
CA PRO A 264 -27.26 6.55 2.97
C PRO A 264 -26.57 7.75 2.31
N GLY A 265 -26.30 8.83 3.06
CA GLY A 265 -25.58 10.01 2.56
C GLY A 265 -24.07 9.80 2.37
N GLU A 266 -23.52 8.70 2.89
CA GLU A 266 -22.12 8.30 2.71
C GLU A 266 -21.95 7.23 1.62
N MET A 267 -23.03 6.58 1.20
CA MET A 267 -23.04 5.62 0.09
C MET A 267 -23.11 6.32 -1.27
N VAL A 268 -22.08 7.11 -1.58
CA VAL A 268 -22.03 8.01 -2.75
C VAL A 268 -20.65 8.00 -3.39
N PRO A 269 -20.52 8.35 -4.69
CA PRO A 269 -19.23 8.74 -5.24
C PRO A 269 -18.69 9.98 -4.54
N ILE A 270 -17.39 10.01 -4.27
CA ILE A 270 -16.70 11.17 -3.72
C ILE A 270 -15.70 11.71 -4.74
N GLY A 271 -15.21 12.95 -4.61
CA GLY A 271 -14.26 13.55 -5.57
C GLY A 271 -14.77 14.78 -6.31
N TYR A 272 -16.05 15.17 -6.12
CA TYR A 272 -16.63 16.29 -6.85
C TYR A 272 -16.04 17.64 -6.46
N HIS A 273 -15.50 17.77 -5.24
CA HIS A 273 -14.78 18.98 -4.88
C HIS A 273 -13.46 19.05 -5.65
N SER A 274 -12.72 17.94 -5.74
CA SER A 274 -11.49 17.92 -6.55
C SER A 274 -11.75 18.28 -8.01
N LEU A 275 -12.82 17.74 -8.62
CA LEU A 275 -13.21 18.11 -9.98
C LEU A 275 -13.58 19.59 -10.09
N TYR A 276 -14.31 20.13 -9.11
CA TYR A 276 -14.68 21.54 -9.08
C TYR A 276 -13.45 22.44 -9.00
N ALA A 277 -12.49 22.12 -8.13
CA ALA A 277 -11.22 22.83 -8.00
C ALA A 277 -10.37 22.78 -9.30
N MET A 278 -10.52 21.72 -10.10
CA MET A 278 -9.94 21.59 -11.43
C MET A 278 -10.74 22.32 -12.54
N GLY A 279 -11.82 23.02 -12.19
CA GLY A 279 -12.65 23.81 -13.11
C GLY A 279 -13.78 23.03 -13.79
N TYR A 280 -14.10 21.82 -13.32
CA TYR A 280 -15.23 21.04 -13.83
C TYR A 280 -16.56 21.38 -13.15
N ASN A 281 -17.64 21.16 -13.90
CA ASN A 281 -19.02 21.15 -13.42
C ASN A 281 -19.84 20.20 -14.32
N TRP A 282 -21.11 19.98 -14.01
CA TRP A 282 -21.96 19.08 -14.80
C TRP A 282 -21.98 19.38 -16.30
N ASP A 283 -22.05 20.65 -16.69
CA ASP A 283 -22.08 21.03 -18.10
C ASP A 283 -20.74 20.76 -18.81
N SER A 284 -19.62 21.04 -18.15
CA SER A 284 -18.30 20.78 -18.74
C SER A 284 -18.00 19.29 -18.82
N LEU A 285 -18.44 18.49 -17.85
CA LEU A 285 -18.33 17.03 -17.89
C LEU A 285 -19.17 16.43 -19.03
N GLN A 286 -20.41 16.90 -19.22
CA GLN A 286 -21.24 16.43 -20.34
C GLN A 286 -20.63 16.78 -21.71
N ARG A 287 -20.06 17.99 -21.85
CA ARG A 287 -19.35 18.37 -23.08
C ARG A 287 -18.12 17.50 -23.30
N LEU A 288 -17.34 17.24 -22.25
CA LEU A 288 -16.16 16.39 -22.32
C LEU A 288 -16.52 14.95 -22.72
N ALA A 289 -17.55 14.37 -22.09
CA ALA A 289 -18.02 13.02 -22.39
C ALA A 289 -18.44 12.88 -23.87
N ARG A 290 -19.20 13.85 -24.39
CA ARG A 290 -19.57 13.90 -25.82
C ARG A 290 -18.35 14.03 -26.73
N ALA A 291 -17.40 14.91 -26.39
CA ALA A 291 -16.19 15.12 -27.18
C ALA A 291 -15.29 13.89 -27.23
N GLN A 292 -15.27 13.09 -26.16
CA GLN A 292 -14.48 11.86 -26.07
C GLN A 292 -15.22 10.60 -26.57
N ASN A 293 -16.49 10.73 -26.98
CA ASN A 293 -17.37 9.60 -27.31
C ASN A 293 -17.43 8.53 -26.20
N LYS A 294 -17.56 9.00 -24.94
CA LYS A 294 -17.67 8.17 -23.73
C LYS A 294 -18.97 8.47 -22.99
N SER A 295 -19.40 7.57 -22.13
CA SER A 295 -20.47 7.89 -21.17
C SER A 295 -19.99 8.94 -20.17
N LEU A 296 -20.94 9.62 -19.51
CA LEU A 296 -20.62 10.55 -18.43
C LEU A 296 -19.88 9.83 -17.29
N ASP A 297 -20.34 8.65 -16.90
CA ASP A 297 -19.75 7.85 -15.82
C ASP A 297 -18.30 7.45 -16.14
N GLN A 298 -18.02 7.01 -17.38
CA GLN A 298 -16.66 6.70 -17.83
C GLN A 298 -15.74 7.93 -17.77
N THR A 299 -16.29 9.10 -18.12
CA THR A 299 -15.55 10.37 -18.10
C THR A 299 -15.26 10.80 -16.66
N VAL A 300 -16.25 10.71 -15.77
CA VAL A 300 -16.10 11.02 -14.34
C VAL A 300 -15.08 10.09 -13.70
N LYS A 301 -15.18 8.78 -13.94
CA LYS A 301 -14.21 7.81 -13.40
C LYS A 301 -12.78 8.14 -13.84
N GLN A 302 -12.55 8.42 -15.13
CA GLN A 302 -11.22 8.78 -15.62
C GLN A 302 -10.67 10.05 -14.99
N LEU A 303 -11.55 11.02 -14.70
CA LEU A 303 -11.13 12.23 -14.00
C LEU A 303 -10.83 11.96 -12.52
N PHE A 304 -11.55 11.07 -11.84
CA PHE A 304 -11.19 10.62 -10.49
C PHE A 304 -9.85 9.87 -10.46
N ASP A 305 -9.59 8.99 -11.43
CA ASP A 305 -8.30 8.32 -11.59
C ASP A 305 -7.17 9.36 -11.80
N LYS A 306 -7.46 10.45 -12.53
CA LYS A 306 -6.55 11.60 -12.73
C LYS A 306 -6.35 12.40 -11.44
N VAL A 307 -7.40 12.63 -10.64
CA VAL A 307 -7.28 13.31 -9.34
C VAL A 307 -6.31 12.56 -8.44
N ALA A 308 -6.45 11.22 -8.35
CA ALA A 308 -5.54 10.37 -7.58
C ALA A 308 -4.09 10.44 -8.12
N HIS A 309 -3.91 10.39 -9.44
CA HIS A 309 -2.60 10.56 -10.08
C HIS A 309 -1.97 11.91 -9.74
N ASP A 310 -2.67 13.02 -10.00
CA ASP A 310 -2.16 14.37 -9.81
C ASP A 310 -1.83 14.66 -8.34
N TYR A 311 -2.54 14.00 -7.43
CA TYR A 311 -2.27 14.08 -6.01
C TYR A 311 -0.96 13.37 -5.63
N ALA A 312 -0.79 12.13 -6.09
CA ALA A 312 0.46 11.39 -5.88
C ALA A 312 1.66 12.10 -6.52
N GLU A 313 1.49 12.65 -7.73
CA GLU A 313 2.51 13.48 -8.39
C GLU A 313 2.84 14.73 -7.57
N PHE A 314 1.84 15.44 -7.04
CA PHE A 314 2.05 16.62 -6.20
C PHE A 314 2.92 16.30 -4.98
N GLN A 315 2.64 15.20 -4.26
CA GLN A 315 3.43 14.81 -3.08
C GLN A 315 4.86 14.47 -3.47
N ALA A 316 5.04 13.65 -4.51
CA ALA A 316 6.34 13.26 -5.02
C ALA A 316 7.17 14.46 -5.51
N GLN A 317 6.53 15.38 -6.25
CA GLN A 317 7.14 16.60 -6.73
C GLN A 317 7.58 17.49 -5.56
N THR A 318 6.76 17.61 -4.51
CA THR A 318 7.10 18.41 -3.33
C THR A 318 8.36 17.88 -2.64
N LEU A 319 8.42 16.58 -2.37
CA LEU A 319 9.60 15.93 -1.79
C LEU A 319 10.83 16.06 -2.70
N ASN A 320 10.65 15.87 -4.02
CA ASN A 320 11.73 15.96 -4.98
C ASN A 320 12.29 17.39 -5.11
N ALA A 321 11.42 18.40 -5.15
CA ALA A 321 11.80 19.81 -5.17
C ALA A 321 12.54 20.23 -3.90
N ALA A 322 12.22 19.61 -2.76
CA ALA A 322 12.94 19.79 -1.50
C ALA A 322 14.31 19.07 -1.45
N GLY A 323 14.67 18.31 -2.50
CA GLY A 323 16.00 17.73 -2.69
C GLY A 323 16.09 16.21 -2.49
N LEU A 324 14.97 15.51 -2.20
CA LEU A 324 14.98 14.05 -2.17
C LEU A 324 15.10 13.48 -3.60
N PRO A 325 16.02 12.54 -3.85
CA PRO A 325 16.11 11.89 -5.16
C PRO A 325 14.84 11.12 -5.50
N LYS A 326 14.36 11.20 -6.74
CA LYS A 326 13.18 10.46 -7.20
C LYS A 326 13.28 8.94 -7.01
N SER A 327 14.48 8.38 -6.98
CA SER A 327 14.69 6.94 -6.74
C SER A 327 14.41 6.53 -5.29
N LEU A 328 14.31 7.49 -4.37
CA LEU A 328 14.00 7.28 -2.95
C LEU A 328 12.60 7.76 -2.59
N ILE A 329 11.78 8.12 -3.59
CA ILE A 329 10.38 8.52 -3.39
C ILE A 329 9.53 7.43 -4.03
N TYR A 330 8.54 6.93 -3.31
CA TYR A 330 7.60 5.92 -3.77
C TYR A 330 6.18 6.44 -3.61
N THR A 331 5.30 6.20 -4.58
CA THR A 331 3.85 6.36 -4.36
C THR A 331 3.29 5.16 -3.60
N HIS A 332 2.04 5.24 -3.15
CA HIS A 332 1.34 4.09 -2.58
C HIS A 332 -0.06 3.94 -3.14
N PHE A 333 -0.23 2.91 -3.95
CA PHE A 333 -1.52 2.47 -4.50
C PHE A 333 -1.74 1.00 -4.17
N THR A 334 -2.97 0.49 -4.25
CA THR A 334 -3.18 -0.96 -4.19
C THR A 334 -2.78 -1.60 -5.52
N SER A 335 -2.00 -2.71 -5.51
CA SER A 335 -1.77 -3.45 -6.75
C SER A 335 -3.08 -4.12 -7.17
N ALA A 336 -3.58 -3.81 -8.37
CA ALA A 336 -4.78 -4.45 -8.88
C ALA A 336 -4.58 -5.98 -8.97
N ASN A 337 -5.59 -6.73 -8.54
CA ASN A 337 -5.68 -8.17 -8.78
C ASN A 337 -6.03 -8.38 -10.26
N HIS A 338 -5.36 -9.33 -10.90
CA HIS A 338 -5.39 -9.50 -12.36
C HIS A 338 -6.73 -9.88 -12.98
N SER A 339 -6.83 -9.60 -14.29
CA SER A 339 -7.73 -10.20 -15.28
C SER A 339 -9.19 -9.74 -15.39
N VAL A 340 -9.50 -8.47 -15.13
CA VAL A 340 -10.61 -7.85 -15.89
C VAL A 340 -9.96 -7.14 -17.06
N ASN A 341 -10.00 -7.80 -18.22
CA ASN A 341 -9.85 -7.13 -19.51
C ASN A 341 -10.48 -5.73 -19.41
N GLU A 342 -9.81 -4.71 -19.93
CA GLU A 342 -10.46 -3.50 -20.44
C GLU A 342 -11.44 -3.83 -21.59
N SER A 343 -12.11 -4.99 -21.56
CA SER A 343 -13.22 -5.31 -22.44
C SER A 343 -14.35 -4.38 -22.05
N ALA A 344 -14.80 -3.61 -23.04
CA ALA A 344 -15.89 -2.63 -22.99
C ALA A 344 -17.26 -3.14 -22.46
N ASN A 345 -17.34 -4.39 -21.96
CA ASN A 345 -18.56 -5.07 -21.55
C ASN A 345 -18.56 -5.54 -20.07
N ALA A 346 -17.56 -5.18 -19.25
CA ALA A 346 -17.71 -5.32 -17.81
C ALA A 346 -18.83 -4.37 -17.32
N PRO A 347 -19.79 -4.82 -16.48
CA PRO A 347 -20.83 -3.93 -15.96
C PRO A 347 -20.17 -2.71 -15.29
N PRO A 348 -20.68 -1.49 -15.50
CA PRO A 348 -20.01 -0.24 -15.14
C PRO A 348 -19.92 0.05 -13.62
N SER A 349 -20.09 -0.97 -12.78
CA SER A 349 -20.30 -0.78 -11.35
C SER A 349 -19.11 -1.20 -10.49
N ALA A 350 -18.64 -0.25 -9.68
CA ALA A 350 -17.78 -0.43 -8.53
C ALA A 350 -18.19 -1.57 -7.58
N GLY A 351 -17.20 -2.22 -6.97
CA GLY A 351 -17.38 -2.98 -5.72
C GLY A 351 -17.48 -4.50 -5.82
N ARG A 352 -16.35 -5.18 -5.60
CA ARG A 352 -16.30 -6.46 -4.86
C ARG A 352 -15.09 -6.46 -3.92
N PRO A 353 -15.11 -7.24 -2.81
CA PRO A 353 -14.04 -7.25 -1.81
C PRO A 353 -12.74 -7.76 -2.41
N GLY A 354 -11.68 -6.97 -2.29
CA GLY A 354 -10.44 -7.16 -3.04
C GLY A 354 -10.49 -6.45 -4.39
N SER A 355 -10.05 -5.20 -4.39
CA SER A 355 -9.37 -4.46 -5.48
C SER A 355 -9.97 -4.36 -6.89
N ASN A 356 -11.21 -4.76 -7.19
CA ASN A 356 -11.66 -4.72 -8.60
C ASN A 356 -12.38 -3.44 -9.06
N ASN A 357 -12.50 -2.40 -8.24
CA ASN A 357 -12.89 -1.04 -8.70
C ASN A 357 -12.59 0.09 -7.69
N LEU A 358 -11.75 -0.17 -6.68
CA LEU A 358 -11.21 0.87 -5.78
C LEU A 358 -9.77 1.23 -6.13
N ALA A 359 -8.99 0.28 -6.65
CA ALA A 359 -7.65 0.54 -7.12
C ALA A 359 -7.70 1.42 -8.40
N PRO A 360 -7.12 2.62 -8.37
CA PRO A 360 -6.87 3.38 -9.59
C PRO A 360 -6.03 2.54 -10.57
N PRO A 361 -6.07 2.83 -11.89
CA PRO A 361 -5.21 2.14 -12.84
C PRO A 361 -3.74 2.29 -12.46
N ILE A 362 -2.89 1.31 -12.82
CA ILE A 362 -1.43 1.34 -12.53
C ILE A 362 -0.78 2.65 -12.96
N SER A 363 -1.28 3.28 -14.03
CA SER A 363 -0.83 4.58 -14.50
C SER A 363 -0.97 5.70 -13.47
N SER A 364 -1.91 5.62 -12.52
CA SER A 364 -2.07 6.63 -11.48
C SER A 364 -0.90 6.66 -10.49
N ALA A 365 -0.13 5.58 -10.38
CA ALA A 365 1.05 5.51 -9.52
C ALA A 365 2.32 6.06 -10.18
N ILE A 366 2.30 6.35 -11.48
CA ILE A 366 3.47 6.68 -12.29
C ILE A 366 3.55 8.19 -12.53
N ASN A 367 4.66 8.81 -12.14
CA ASN A 367 4.94 10.22 -12.41
C ASN A 367 6.45 10.45 -12.57
N ALA A 368 6.87 11.69 -12.87
CA ALA A 368 8.26 12.01 -13.17
C ALA A 368 9.19 12.06 -11.93
N TYR A 369 8.63 12.12 -10.73
CA TYR A 369 9.30 12.50 -9.49
C TYR A 369 9.46 11.34 -8.49
N SER A 370 8.92 10.15 -8.80
CA SER A 370 8.99 8.98 -7.92
C SER A 370 9.07 7.67 -8.69
N ARG A 371 9.23 6.58 -7.94
CA ARG A 371 8.88 5.22 -8.38
C ARG A 371 7.42 4.91 -8.05
N PRO A 372 6.75 4.09 -8.87
CA PRO A 372 5.45 3.55 -8.50
C PRO A 372 5.62 2.56 -7.34
N GLY A 373 4.78 2.68 -6.32
CA GLY A 373 4.76 1.76 -5.19
C GLY A 373 3.37 1.19 -4.94
N PHE A 374 3.33 -0.08 -4.54
CA PHE A 374 2.07 -0.81 -4.38
C PHE A 374 1.95 -1.62 -3.08
N THR A 375 0.72 -1.72 -2.57
CA THR A 375 0.32 -2.84 -1.70
C THR A 375 0.29 -4.11 -2.53
N VAL A 376 1.14 -5.08 -2.22
CA VAL A 376 1.21 -6.37 -2.92
C VAL A 376 1.07 -7.50 -1.92
N VAL A 377 0.23 -8.49 -2.25
CA VAL A 377 0.06 -9.70 -1.46
C VAL A 377 0.14 -10.92 -2.36
N HIS A 378 0.67 -12.03 -1.84
CA HIS A 378 0.96 -13.24 -2.62
C HIS A 378 -0.18 -13.72 -3.52
N ASP A 379 -1.41 -13.81 -3.01
CA ASP A 379 -2.59 -14.28 -3.76
C ASP A 379 -3.31 -13.15 -4.50
N GLY A 380 -2.89 -11.90 -4.31
CA GLY A 380 -3.60 -10.71 -4.77
C GLY A 380 -3.01 -10.05 -6.01
N VAL A 381 -1.84 -10.49 -6.47
CA VAL A 381 -1.15 -9.93 -7.64
C VAL A 381 -0.83 -11.05 -8.63
N ASP A 382 -0.62 -10.67 -9.88
CA ASP A 382 0.15 -11.43 -10.86
C ASP A 382 1.27 -10.54 -11.38
N LEU A 383 2.51 -10.99 -11.17
CA LEU A 383 3.71 -10.18 -11.33
C LEU A 383 4.07 -9.96 -12.80
N ASP A 384 3.89 -10.97 -13.66
CA ASP A 384 4.14 -10.85 -15.10
C ASP A 384 3.25 -9.75 -15.69
N ALA A 385 1.99 -9.77 -15.28
CA ALA A 385 1.03 -8.87 -15.86
C ALA A 385 0.98 -7.51 -15.10
N LEU A 386 1.53 -7.41 -13.88
CA LEU A 386 1.89 -6.12 -13.26
C LEU A 386 3.07 -5.48 -14.01
N GLU A 387 4.13 -6.23 -14.30
CA GLU A 387 5.29 -5.77 -15.09
C GLU A 387 4.84 -5.30 -16.48
N ALA A 388 3.95 -6.04 -17.14
CA ALA A 388 3.37 -5.64 -18.42
C ALA A 388 2.59 -4.31 -18.34
N GLN A 389 1.78 -4.12 -17.28
CA GLN A 389 1.04 -2.87 -17.06
C GLN A 389 1.99 -1.69 -16.80
N LEU A 390 3.00 -1.88 -15.96
CA LEU A 390 4.01 -0.86 -15.68
C LEU A 390 4.75 -0.46 -16.95
N LYS A 391 5.15 -1.44 -17.77
CA LYS A 391 5.80 -1.19 -19.06
C LYS A 391 4.89 -0.43 -20.04
N ASN A 392 3.63 -0.85 -20.16
CA ASN A 392 2.65 -0.19 -21.04
C ASN A 392 2.34 1.24 -20.60
N ALA A 393 2.38 1.51 -19.29
CA ALA A 393 2.20 2.83 -18.73
C ALA A 393 3.51 3.66 -18.69
N HIS A 394 4.59 3.17 -19.33
CA HIS A 394 5.89 3.83 -19.42
C HIS A 394 6.53 4.15 -18.05
N ALA A 395 6.38 3.23 -17.09
CA ALA A 395 7.05 3.31 -15.80
C ALA A 395 8.58 3.34 -15.94
N PRO A 396 9.32 3.90 -14.95
CA PRO A 396 10.78 3.95 -14.97
C PRO A 396 11.44 2.58 -15.20
N GLU A 397 12.56 2.58 -15.94
CA GLU A 397 13.31 1.38 -16.34
C GLU A 397 12.42 0.30 -17.00
N ASP A 398 11.49 0.72 -17.87
CA ASP A 398 10.53 -0.16 -18.56
C ASP A 398 9.72 -1.05 -17.60
N GLY A 399 9.36 -0.51 -16.44
CA GLY A 399 8.63 -1.24 -15.39
C GLY A 399 9.51 -2.06 -14.45
N ARG A 400 10.84 -1.93 -14.53
CA ARG A 400 11.80 -2.67 -13.68
C ARG A 400 12.27 -1.90 -12.45
N SER A 401 11.56 -0.82 -12.09
CA SER A 401 11.91 0.09 -11.01
C SER A 401 10.65 0.56 -10.27
N TRP A 402 10.21 -0.26 -9.32
CA TRP A 402 9.01 -0.06 -8.52
C TRP A 402 9.22 -0.60 -7.09
N ALA A 403 8.23 -0.46 -6.21
CA ALA A 403 8.32 -0.97 -4.84
C ALA A 403 7.05 -1.68 -4.38
N VAL A 404 7.23 -2.72 -3.57
CA VAL A 404 6.18 -3.25 -2.69
C VAL A 404 6.24 -2.42 -1.42
N VAL A 405 5.45 -1.35 -1.35
CA VAL A 405 5.45 -0.43 -0.21
C VAL A 405 4.57 -0.90 0.94
N GLU A 406 3.77 -1.95 0.70
CA GLU A 406 3.03 -2.67 1.73
C GLU A 406 2.84 -4.14 1.32
N SER A 407 3.07 -5.07 2.25
CA SER A 407 2.88 -6.51 2.07
C SER A 407 2.75 -7.19 3.43
N TYR A 408 2.35 -8.46 3.41
CA TYR A 408 2.19 -9.29 4.60
C TYR A 408 2.93 -10.62 4.48
N ILE A 409 3.12 -11.29 5.61
CA ILE A 409 3.63 -12.66 5.69
C ILE A 409 2.56 -13.72 5.38
N SER A 410 1.30 -13.30 5.26
CA SER A 410 0.19 -14.14 4.83
C SER A 410 0.03 -14.12 3.32
N THR A 411 -0.74 -15.07 2.78
CA THR A 411 -1.02 -15.11 1.34
C THR A 411 -1.93 -13.97 0.87
N GLY A 412 -2.61 -13.26 1.77
CA GLY A 412 -3.52 -12.16 1.47
C GLY A 412 -4.11 -11.52 2.73
N GLN A 413 -5.14 -10.70 2.56
CA GLN A 413 -5.93 -10.10 3.64
C GLN A 413 -7.43 -10.38 3.49
N PRO A 414 -8.01 -11.26 4.33
CA PRO A 414 -7.32 -12.26 5.15
C PRO A 414 -6.62 -13.31 4.27
N GLY A 415 -5.59 -13.96 4.79
CA GLY A 415 -4.87 -15.01 4.08
C GLY A 415 -4.14 -15.95 5.03
N LEU A 416 -3.60 -17.04 4.49
CA LEU A 416 -2.93 -18.07 5.29
C LEU A 416 -1.47 -17.70 5.55
N PRO A 417 -0.86 -18.10 6.68
CA PRO A 417 0.59 -18.00 6.82
C PRO A 417 1.29 -18.70 5.66
N GLN A 418 2.26 -18.02 5.05
CA GLN A 418 3.05 -18.63 3.98
C GLN A 418 4.05 -19.64 4.56
N THR A 419 4.23 -20.76 3.89
CA THR A 419 5.36 -21.68 4.12
C THR A 419 6.67 -21.02 3.72
N GLN A 420 7.81 -21.59 4.15
CA GLN A 420 9.13 -21.09 3.74
C GLN A 420 9.31 -21.09 2.24
N GLN A 421 8.94 -22.18 1.56
CA GLN A 421 9.05 -22.27 0.10
C GLN A 421 8.21 -21.20 -0.60
N GLN A 422 6.96 -21.01 -0.19
CA GLN A 422 6.09 -19.98 -0.77
C GLN A 422 6.68 -18.58 -0.58
N TYR A 423 7.24 -18.28 0.59
CA TYR A 423 7.84 -16.97 0.82
C TYR A 423 9.18 -16.78 0.07
N GLU A 424 9.95 -17.86 -0.17
CA GLU A 424 11.13 -17.82 -1.06
C GLU A 424 10.74 -17.46 -2.51
N GLU A 425 9.72 -18.13 -3.04
CA GLU A 425 9.16 -17.87 -4.38
C GLU A 425 8.55 -16.48 -4.47
N TYR A 426 7.84 -16.03 -3.43
CA TYR A 426 7.28 -14.68 -3.34
C TYR A 426 8.36 -13.61 -3.40
N LEU A 427 9.32 -13.66 -2.47
CA LEU A 427 10.36 -12.64 -2.36
C LEU A 427 11.29 -12.65 -3.58
N GLY A 428 11.64 -13.84 -4.08
CA GLY A 428 12.43 -14.00 -5.30
C GLY A 428 11.69 -13.51 -6.55
N GLY A 429 10.39 -13.79 -6.65
CA GLY A 429 9.50 -13.28 -7.69
C GLY A 429 9.47 -11.74 -7.71
N LEU A 430 9.23 -11.09 -6.58
CA LEU A 430 9.19 -9.62 -6.49
C LEU A 430 10.47 -8.95 -7.00
N PHE A 431 11.63 -9.34 -6.48
CA PHE A 431 12.91 -8.74 -6.91
C PHE A 431 13.26 -9.08 -8.36
N SER A 432 12.93 -10.29 -8.82
CA SER A 432 13.16 -10.68 -10.23
C SER A 432 12.23 -9.95 -11.22
N HIS A 433 11.13 -9.34 -10.76
CA HIS A 433 10.24 -8.47 -11.54
C HIS A 433 10.53 -6.96 -11.35
N GLY A 434 11.66 -6.62 -10.70
CA GLY A 434 12.13 -5.23 -10.62
C GLY A 434 11.67 -4.44 -9.40
N ALA A 435 11.08 -5.08 -8.40
CA ALA A 435 10.90 -4.44 -7.10
C ALA A 435 12.27 -4.04 -6.54
N LYS A 436 12.40 -2.80 -6.03
CA LYS A 436 13.61 -2.30 -5.35
C LYS A 436 13.48 -2.35 -3.83
N LEU A 437 12.24 -2.45 -3.35
CA LEU A 437 11.90 -2.41 -1.94
C LEU A 437 10.70 -3.32 -1.69
N VAL A 438 10.74 -4.07 -0.57
CA VAL A 438 9.63 -4.88 -0.06
C VAL A 438 9.40 -4.55 1.41
N ASN A 439 8.34 -3.80 1.71
CA ASN A 439 7.91 -3.44 3.06
C ASN A 439 6.92 -4.49 3.59
N VAL A 440 7.22 -5.10 4.72
CA VAL A 440 6.44 -6.19 5.32
C VAL A 440 5.93 -5.75 6.68
N LEU A 441 4.60 -5.64 6.79
CA LEU A 441 3.95 -5.24 8.03
C LEU A 441 4.02 -6.36 9.08
N GLY A 442 4.12 -5.97 10.35
CA GLY A 442 3.83 -6.85 11.48
C GLY A 442 5.04 -7.36 12.26
N TRP A 443 6.16 -6.62 12.26
CA TRP A 443 7.34 -6.99 13.05
C TRP A 443 7.07 -6.98 14.56
N ASN A 444 6.40 -5.93 15.04
CA ASN A 444 6.08 -5.76 16.46
C ASN A 444 4.85 -6.56 16.91
N ILE A 445 4.12 -7.21 15.99
CA ILE A 445 3.00 -8.08 16.33
C ILE A 445 3.51 -9.30 17.14
N PRO A 446 2.80 -9.73 18.20
CA PRO A 446 3.16 -10.93 18.97
C PRO A 446 3.15 -12.20 18.10
N SER A 447 4.09 -13.10 18.36
CA SER A 447 4.14 -14.40 17.66
C SER A 447 2.83 -15.18 17.85
N GLY A 448 2.32 -15.77 16.78
CA GLY A 448 1.08 -16.54 16.77
C GLY A 448 -0.17 -15.73 16.41
N GLU A 449 -0.08 -14.40 16.39
CA GLU A 449 -1.13 -13.54 15.86
C GLU A 449 -1.09 -13.46 14.33
N PRO A 450 -2.21 -13.16 13.66
CA PRO A 450 -2.22 -12.86 12.23
C PRO A 450 -1.21 -11.76 11.88
N PHE A 451 -0.52 -11.92 10.75
CA PHE A 451 0.50 -10.99 10.24
C PHE A 451 1.81 -10.90 11.06
N ALA A 452 1.96 -11.69 12.14
CA ALA A 452 3.20 -11.69 12.92
C ALA A 452 4.40 -12.15 12.08
N VAL A 453 5.37 -11.25 11.88
CA VAL A 453 6.59 -11.57 11.12
C VAL A 453 7.53 -12.43 11.97
N ARG A 454 7.68 -12.11 13.25
CA ARG A 454 8.59 -12.83 14.15
C ARG A 454 8.09 -14.26 14.35
N GLY A 455 8.97 -15.23 14.11
CA GLY A 455 8.63 -16.66 14.15
C GLY A 455 7.92 -17.17 12.88
N SER A 456 7.66 -16.32 11.89
CA SER A 456 7.15 -16.75 10.60
C SER A 456 8.25 -17.28 9.68
N ALA A 457 7.84 -17.86 8.55
CA ALA A 457 8.75 -18.32 7.53
C ALA A 457 9.54 -17.19 6.84
N ALA A 458 9.13 -15.92 6.98
CA ALA A 458 9.81 -14.79 6.35
C ALA A 458 11.24 -14.60 6.88
N VAL A 459 11.46 -14.79 8.18
CA VAL A 459 12.77 -14.54 8.82
C VAL A 459 13.90 -15.40 8.22
N PRO A 460 13.79 -16.75 8.16
CA PRO A 460 14.85 -17.58 7.56
C PRO A 460 15.05 -17.29 6.06
N VAL A 461 13.98 -16.96 5.31
CA VAL A 461 14.08 -16.60 3.89
C VAL A 461 14.83 -15.29 3.69
N VAL A 462 14.52 -14.28 4.49
CA VAL A 462 15.18 -12.97 4.42
C VAL A 462 16.65 -13.09 4.82
N LYS A 463 16.98 -13.93 5.82
CA LYS A 463 18.37 -14.26 6.15
C LYS A 463 19.12 -14.92 4.98
N LYS A 464 18.47 -15.88 4.31
CA LYS A 464 19.01 -16.53 3.11
C LYS A 464 19.24 -15.52 1.97
N TRP A 465 18.27 -14.64 1.72
CA TRP A 465 18.39 -13.56 0.74
C TRP A 465 19.53 -12.60 1.07
N LEU A 466 19.62 -12.12 2.32
CA LEU A 466 20.67 -11.20 2.78
C LEU A 466 22.08 -11.80 2.65
N ALA A 467 22.21 -13.13 2.74
CA ALA A 467 23.45 -13.86 2.52
C ALA A 467 23.83 -13.99 1.03
N GLY A 468 23.09 -13.37 0.11
CA GLY A 468 23.34 -13.39 -1.33
C GLY A 468 22.80 -14.63 -2.05
N ALA A 469 21.91 -15.42 -1.41
CA ALA A 469 21.31 -16.56 -2.09
C ALA A 469 20.39 -16.11 -3.21
N ASN A 470 20.47 -16.79 -4.36
CA ASN A 470 19.51 -16.65 -5.44
C ASN A 470 18.21 -17.33 -5.04
N LEU A 471 17.20 -16.53 -4.70
CA LEU A 471 15.84 -17.01 -4.50
C LEU A 471 15.21 -17.38 -5.86
N PRO A 472 14.26 -18.33 -5.90
CA PRO A 472 13.57 -18.67 -7.13
C PRO A 472 12.96 -17.42 -7.78
N PRO A 473 13.23 -17.14 -9.07
CA PRO A 473 12.62 -16.02 -9.78
C PRO A 473 11.17 -16.33 -10.19
N THR A 474 10.72 -17.56 -9.95
CA THR A 474 9.41 -18.05 -10.32
C THR A 474 8.46 -17.85 -9.16
N TRP A 475 7.36 -17.18 -9.45
CA TRP A 475 6.18 -17.13 -8.62
C TRP A 475 5.07 -17.88 -9.36
N HIS A 476 4.43 -18.83 -8.68
CA HIS A 476 3.21 -19.45 -9.17
C HIS A 476 2.11 -19.14 -8.18
N ARG A 477 1.08 -18.40 -8.62
CA ARG A 477 -0.18 -18.35 -7.87
C ARG A 477 -0.59 -19.80 -7.61
N SER A 478 -0.84 -20.14 -6.35
CA SER A 478 -1.24 -21.49 -5.99
C SER A 478 -2.52 -21.84 -6.75
N LYS A 479 -2.44 -22.75 -7.74
CA LYS A 479 -3.64 -23.28 -8.42
C LYS A 479 -4.63 -23.88 -7.43
N ALA A 480 -4.11 -24.47 -6.33
CA ALA A 480 -4.93 -24.97 -5.24
C ALA A 480 -5.68 -23.85 -4.50
N ALA A 481 -5.14 -22.63 -4.42
CA ALA A 481 -5.83 -21.49 -3.80
C ALA A 481 -6.97 -20.95 -4.70
N GLU A 482 -6.80 -20.95 -6.02
CA GLU A 482 -7.89 -20.60 -6.97
C GLU A 482 -9.02 -21.63 -6.93
N GLU A 483 -8.69 -22.93 -7.07
CA GLU A 483 -9.69 -24.01 -7.00
C GLU A 483 -10.42 -24.02 -5.65
N THR A 484 -9.69 -23.77 -4.55
CA THR A 484 -10.30 -23.76 -3.21
C THR A 484 -11.11 -22.50 -2.95
N LYS A 485 -10.70 -21.33 -3.44
CA LYS A 485 -11.44 -20.06 -3.31
C LYS A 485 -12.71 -20.08 -4.15
N GLU A 486 -12.65 -20.57 -5.38
CA GLU A 486 -13.83 -20.74 -6.24
C GLU A 486 -14.82 -21.73 -5.64
N SER A 487 -14.32 -22.88 -5.14
CA SER A 487 -15.15 -23.87 -4.45
C SER A 487 -15.82 -23.31 -3.20
N MET A 488 -15.06 -22.63 -2.32
CA MET A 488 -15.62 -22.02 -1.11
C MET A 488 -16.62 -20.91 -1.45
N GLN A 489 -16.34 -20.07 -2.45
CA GLN A 489 -17.28 -19.03 -2.89
C GLN A 489 -18.58 -19.62 -3.45
N ALA A 490 -18.50 -20.72 -4.20
CA ALA A 490 -19.68 -21.44 -4.67
C ALA A 490 -20.51 -21.98 -3.49
N GLU A 491 -19.86 -22.52 -2.47
CA GLU A 491 -20.51 -23.03 -1.25
C GLU A 491 -21.14 -21.91 -0.41
N PHE A 492 -20.45 -20.76 -0.24
CA PHE A 492 -21.03 -19.58 0.40
C PHE A 492 -22.24 -19.03 -0.35
N LYS A 493 -22.19 -18.97 -1.69
CA LYS A 493 -23.34 -18.60 -2.52
C LYS A 493 -24.50 -19.58 -2.36
N ALA A 494 -24.21 -20.87 -2.26
CA ALA A 494 -25.23 -21.89 -2.01
C ALA A 494 -25.89 -21.69 -0.65
N LEU A 495 -25.11 -21.40 0.40
CA LEU A 495 -25.61 -21.06 1.73
C LEU A 495 -26.51 -19.81 1.70
N GLN A 496 -26.06 -18.73 1.07
CA GLN A 496 -26.82 -17.48 0.94
C GLN A 496 -28.15 -17.70 0.22
N LYS A 497 -28.13 -18.47 -0.88
CA LYS A 497 -29.35 -18.83 -1.60
C LYS A 497 -30.32 -19.62 -0.72
N VAL A 498 -29.84 -20.63 0.00
CA VAL A 498 -30.67 -21.45 0.90
C VAL A 498 -31.28 -20.60 2.02
N ALA A 499 -30.54 -19.64 2.57
CA ALA A 499 -31.05 -18.71 3.58
C ALA A 499 -32.16 -17.80 3.02
N ALA A 500 -31.95 -17.24 1.82
CA ALA A 500 -32.95 -16.42 1.14
C ALA A 500 -34.21 -17.23 0.80
N ASP A 501 -34.05 -18.46 0.31
CA ASP A 501 -35.15 -19.38 0.01
C ASP A 501 -35.95 -19.71 1.28
N ALA A 502 -35.30 -19.93 2.42
CA ALA A 502 -35.99 -20.18 3.69
C ALA A 502 -36.90 -19.00 4.09
N VAL A 503 -36.40 -17.76 4.01
CA VAL A 503 -37.22 -16.57 4.29
C VAL A 503 -38.39 -16.46 3.29
N ALA A 504 -38.13 -16.71 2.00
CA ALA A 504 -39.18 -16.66 0.97
C ALA A 504 -40.28 -17.72 1.17
N ARG A 505 -39.96 -18.86 1.80
CA ARG A 505 -40.94 -19.89 2.19
C ARG A 505 -41.73 -19.54 3.46
N GLY A 506 -41.46 -18.40 4.09
CA GLY A 506 -42.16 -17.94 5.28
C GLY A 506 -41.52 -18.36 6.60
N CYS A 507 -40.29 -18.86 6.61
CA CYS A 507 -39.55 -19.12 7.85
C CYS A 507 -39.29 -17.80 8.60
N ASP A 508 -39.27 -17.84 9.95
CA ASP A 508 -38.99 -16.66 10.77
C ASP A 508 -37.59 -16.09 10.46
N PRO A 509 -37.47 -14.85 9.97
CA PRO A 509 -36.19 -14.22 9.66
C PRO A 509 -35.21 -14.20 10.84
N ARG A 510 -35.70 -14.15 12.09
CA ARG A 510 -34.85 -14.17 13.28
C ARG A 510 -34.15 -15.52 13.48
N GLN A 511 -34.84 -16.62 13.15
CA GLN A 511 -34.26 -17.96 13.23
C GLN A 511 -33.23 -18.20 12.12
N VAL A 512 -33.52 -17.73 10.91
CA VAL A 512 -32.57 -17.74 9.79
C VAL A 512 -31.33 -16.91 10.14
N GLN A 513 -31.50 -15.71 10.69
CA GLN A 513 -30.39 -14.85 11.11
C GLN A 513 -29.53 -15.50 12.20
N ALA A 514 -30.14 -16.12 13.21
CA ALA A 514 -29.39 -16.79 14.28
C ALA A 514 -28.52 -17.94 13.76
N LEU A 515 -28.97 -18.67 12.74
CA LEU A 515 -28.18 -19.71 12.08
C LEU A 515 -27.00 -19.12 11.30
N ILE A 516 -27.21 -18.02 10.59
CA ILE A 516 -26.16 -17.29 9.88
C ILE A 516 -25.14 -16.69 10.86
N ASP A 517 -25.57 -16.18 12.01
CA ASP A 517 -24.68 -15.64 13.03
C ASP A 517 -23.80 -16.74 13.65
N SER A 518 -24.39 -17.91 13.96
CA SER A 518 -23.64 -19.09 14.43
C SER A 518 -22.63 -19.57 13.39
N PHE A 519 -23.07 -19.64 12.13
CA PHE A 519 -22.22 -19.97 10.99
C PHE A 519 -21.02 -19.01 10.90
N ASN A 520 -21.27 -17.70 10.93
CA ASN A 520 -20.21 -16.70 10.86
C ASN A 520 -19.24 -16.83 12.05
N LYS A 521 -19.75 -17.10 13.25
CA LYS A 521 -18.93 -17.26 14.46
C LYS A 521 -17.99 -18.48 14.39
N GLU A 522 -18.46 -19.59 13.84
CA GLU A 522 -17.71 -20.85 13.79
C GLU A 522 -16.86 -20.99 12.52
N CYS A 523 -17.41 -20.65 11.35
CA CYS A 523 -16.75 -20.86 10.06
C CYS A 523 -15.68 -19.80 9.77
N THR A 524 -15.91 -18.54 10.16
CA THR A 524 -15.00 -17.43 9.81
C THR A 524 -13.59 -17.61 10.37
N PRO A 525 -13.39 -17.99 11.65
CA PRO A 525 -12.04 -18.24 12.18
C PRO A 525 -11.33 -19.38 11.45
N LEU A 526 -12.04 -20.46 11.12
CA LEU A 526 -11.49 -21.63 10.44
C LEU A 526 -11.09 -21.31 9.00
N ALA A 527 -11.95 -20.60 8.26
CA ALA A 527 -11.63 -20.13 6.91
C ALA A 527 -10.43 -19.17 6.90
N LYS A 528 -10.34 -18.25 7.88
CA LYS A 528 -9.21 -17.32 8.03
C LYS A 528 -7.89 -18.00 8.39
N THR A 529 -7.95 -19.15 9.07
CA THR A 529 -6.77 -19.90 9.53
C THR A 529 -6.42 -21.09 8.64
N GLY A 530 -7.17 -21.32 7.56
CA GLY A 530 -6.86 -22.36 6.57
C GLY A 530 -7.38 -23.75 6.91
N HIS A 531 -8.22 -23.87 7.94
CA HIS A 531 -8.93 -25.10 8.30
C HIS A 531 -10.15 -25.29 7.39
N LEU A 532 -9.88 -25.41 6.09
CA LEU A 532 -10.89 -25.40 5.04
C LEU A 532 -11.81 -26.63 5.11
N PRO A 533 -11.33 -27.86 5.38
CA PRO A 533 -12.22 -29.01 5.58
C PRO A 533 -13.26 -28.80 6.69
N GLU A 534 -12.84 -28.22 7.82
CA GLU A 534 -13.68 -27.93 8.97
C GLU A 534 -14.67 -26.80 8.65
N ALA A 535 -14.22 -25.76 7.93
CA ALA A 535 -15.08 -24.69 7.45
C ALA A 535 -16.18 -25.24 6.51
N ARG A 536 -15.84 -26.14 5.57
CA ARG A 536 -16.81 -26.78 4.68
C ARG A 536 -17.85 -27.59 5.45
N ALA A 537 -17.41 -28.38 6.43
CA ALA A 537 -18.32 -29.14 7.28
C ALA A 537 -19.34 -28.24 8.00
N ILE A 538 -18.93 -27.03 8.40
CA ILE A 538 -19.84 -26.04 9.01
C ILE A 538 -20.79 -25.43 7.99
N ILE A 539 -20.33 -25.15 6.76
CA ILE A 539 -21.20 -24.68 5.66
C ILE A 539 -22.29 -25.73 5.39
N GLU A 540 -21.90 -26.98 5.16
CA GLU A 540 -22.82 -28.09 4.88
C GLU A 540 -23.84 -28.28 6.01
N ARG A 541 -23.38 -28.28 7.27
CA ARG A 541 -24.25 -28.39 8.44
C ARG A 541 -25.23 -27.23 8.54
N THR A 542 -24.80 -26.01 8.25
CA THR A 542 -25.68 -24.82 8.28
C THR A 542 -26.71 -24.88 7.16
N ILE A 543 -26.31 -25.26 5.94
CA ILE A 543 -27.23 -25.49 4.82
C ILE A 543 -28.29 -26.53 5.19
N ALA A 544 -27.89 -27.64 5.82
CA ALA A 544 -28.84 -28.67 6.26
C ALA A 544 -29.85 -28.14 7.29
N ARG A 545 -29.39 -27.34 8.27
CA ARG A 545 -30.26 -26.71 9.27
C ARG A 545 -31.24 -25.70 8.66
N LEU A 546 -30.78 -24.87 7.73
CA LEU A 546 -31.64 -23.91 7.03
C LEU A 546 -32.69 -24.59 6.15
N ARG A 547 -32.36 -25.74 5.54
CA ARG A 547 -33.33 -26.53 4.76
C ARG A 547 -34.41 -27.18 5.62
N ALA A 548 -34.12 -27.43 6.89
CA ALA A 548 -35.04 -28.04 7.85
C ALA A 548 -35.98 -27.03 8.54
N LEU A 549 -35.72 -25.72 8.39
CA LEU A 549 -36.68 -24.66 8.65
C LEU A 549 -37.72 -24.59 7.53
#